data_AF-C0XQA1-F1
#
_entry.id   AF-C0XQA1-F1
#
_cell.length_a   1.000
_cell.length_b   1.000
_cell.length_c   1.000
_cell.angle_alpha   90.00
_cell.angle_beta   90.00
_cell.angle_gamma   90.00
#
_symmetry.space_group_name_H-M   'P 1'
#
loop_
_entity.id
_entity.type
_entity.pdbx_description
1 polymer ?
#
loop_
_entity_poly.entity_id
_entity_poly.type
_entity_poly.pdbx_seq_one_letter_code
_entity_poly.pdbx_strand_id
1 'polypeptide(L)'
;MSFPAPDTIIRDWLNERTEAGVVRAKVVTDVAYSDGVLTVTIEPEKFVDLSAWTSLNEGYSDSLGDFYATELGWTNKQSVYLRDMVTELRVVDSTGTVVETVDTAAYQRKKNPQF
;
A
#
# COMPACT_ATOMS: atom_id res chain seq x y z
N MET A 1 -21.16 -2.94 11.83
CA MET A 1 -20.49 -1.81 11.16
C MET A 1 -20.27 -2.23 9.72
N SER A 2 -20.67 -1.40 8.76
CA SER A 2 -20.29 -1.59 7.36
C SER A 2 -19.02 -0.77 7.13
N PHE A 3 -17.94 -1.41 6.71
CA PHE A 3 -16.76 -0.70 6.25
C PHE A 3 -16.94 -0.30 4.77
N PRO A 4 -16.30 0.78 4.30
CA PRO A 4 -16.21 1.09 2.87
C PRO A 4 -15.45 0.01 2.11
N ALA A 5 -15.44 0.09 0.77
CA ALA A 5 -14.64 -0.80 -0.06
C ALA A 5 -13.13 -0.64 0.27
N PRO A 6 -12.32 -1.71 0.15
CA PRO A 6 -10.90 -1.66 0.51
C PRO A 6 -10.10 -0.56 -0.18
N ASP A 7 -10.33 -0.35 -1.48
CA ASP A 7 -9.69 0.72 -2.26
C ASP A 7 -10.03 2.12 -1.72
N THR A 8 -11.27 2.33 -1.25
CA THR A 8 -11.68 3.60 -0.64
C THR A 8 -10.90 3.85 0.65
N ILE A 9 -10.84 2.86 1.54
CA ILE A 9 -10.11 2.96 2.81
C ILE A 9 -8.64 3.30 2.58
N ILE A 10 -8.00 2.59 1.64
CA ILE A 10 -6.58 2.77 1.34
C ILE A 10 -6.33 4.11 0.66
N ARG A 11 -7.22 4.55 -0.24
CA ARG A 11 -7.13 5.86 -0.88
C ARG A 11 -7.25 6.99 0.14
N ASP A 12 -8.19 6.89 1.08
CA ASP A 12 -8.35 7.89 2.14
C ASP A 12 -7.09 7.98 3.01
N TRP A 13 -6.54 6.84 3.43
CA TRP A 13 -5.27 6.81 4.16
C TRP A 13 -4.12 7.42 3.34
N LEU A 14 -4.00 7.11 2.05
CA LEU A 14 -2.97 7.68 1.17
C LEU A 14 -3.14 9.19 0.97
N ASN A 15 -4.37 9.70 0.95
CA ASN A 15 -4.64 11.13 0.89
C ASN A 15 -4.13 11.83 2.16
N GLU A 16 -4.43 11.28 3.35
CA GLU A 16 -3.90 11.80 4.62
C GLU A 16 -2.36 11.83 4.63
N ARG A 17 -1.72 10.78 4.11
CA ARG A 17 -0.24 10.72 4.01
C ARG A 17 0.30 11.73 3.01
N THR A 18 -0.40 11.94 1.90
CA THR A 18 -0.06 12.94 0.90
C THR A 18 -0.11 14.36 1.47
N GLU A 19 -1.19 14.68 2.20
CA GLU A 19 -1.35 15.95 2.92
C GLU A 19 -0.27 16.16 3.98
N ALA A 20 0.15 15.09 4.67
CA ALA A 20 1.27 15.10 5.61
C ALA A 20 2.66 15.17 4.93
N GLY A 21 2.72 15.24 3.59
CA GLY A 21 3.96 15.41 2.83
C GLY A 21 4.72 14.12 2.52
N VAL A 22 4.13 12.93 2.75
CA VAL A 22 4.78 11.65 2.51
C VAL A 22 4.95 11.40 1.01
N VAL A 23 6.21 11.34 0.55
CA VAL A 23 6.55 11.19 -0.88
C VAL A 23 6.00 9.89 -1.47
N ARG A 24 6.09 8.76 -0.76
CA ARG A 24 5.54 7.47 -1.22
C ARG A 24 4.03 7.51 -1.45
N ALA A 25 3.29 8.36 -0.74
CA ALA A 25 1.86 8.53 -0.98
C ALA A 25 1.60 9.45 -2.19
N LYS A 26 2.39 10.52 -2.35
CA LYS A 26 2.27 11.49 -3.44
C LYS A 26 2.41 10.90 -4.84
N VAL A 27 3.19 9.83 -4.97
CA VAL A 27 3.44 9.19 -6.28
C VAL A 27 2.34 8.21 -6.68
N VAL A 28 1.38 7.91 -5.81
CA VAL A 28 0.26 7.02 -6.14
C VAL A 28 -0.72 7.75 -7.04
N THR A 29 -1.04 7.17 -8.19
CA THR A 29 -2.00 7.73 -9.14
C THR A 29 -3.33 6.98 -9.16
N ASP A 30 -3.34 5.71 -8.76
CA ASP A 30 -4.55 4.90 -8.68
C ASP A 30 -4.48 3.86 -7.56
N VAL A 31 -5.66 3.52 -7.04
CA VAL A 31 -5.86 2.42 -6.09
C VAL A 31 -7.14 1.70 -6.51
N ALA A 32 -7.01 0.42 -6.82
CA ALA A 32 -8.11 -0.41 -7.28
C ALA A 32 -8.19 -1.71 -6.48
N TYR A 33 -9.41 -2.19 -6.26
CA TYR A 33 -9.66 -3.47 -5.61
C TYR A 33 -10.53 -4.35 -6.51
N SER A 34 -10.07 -5.58 -6.77
CA SER A 34 -10.79 -6.56 -7.57
C SER A 34 -10.41 -7.98 -7.14
N ASP A 35 -11.40 -8.83 -6.91
CA ASP A 35 -11.25 -10.27 -6.63
C ASP A 35 -10.19 -10.61 -5.56
N GLY A 36 -10.19 -9.84 -4.46
CA GLY A 36 -9.25 -10.04 -3.35
C GLY A 36 -7.88 -9.42 -3.54
N VAL A 37 -7.61 -8.81 -4.69
CA VAL A 37 -6.35 -8.15 -5.02
C VAL A 37 -6.53 -6.64 -4.92
N LEU A 38 -5.71 -6.00 -4.07
CA LEU A 38 -5.59 -4.55 -4.00
C LEU A 38 -4.37 -4.12 -4.83
N THR A 39 -4.60 -3.32 -5.87
CA THR A 39 -3.55 -2.79 -6.73
C THR A 39 -3.32 -1.32 -6.42
N VAL A 40 -2.07 -0.95 -6.13
CA VAL A 40 -1.62 0.42 -5.95
C VAL A 40 -0.69 0.78 -7.11
N THR A 41 -1.10 1.75 -7.92
CA THR A 41 -0.34 2.21 -9.09
C THR A 41 0.51 3.41 -8.71
N ILE A 42 1.81 3.35 -8.98
CA ILE A 42 2.78 4.42 -8.69
C ILE A 42 3.38 4.99 -9.98
N GLU A 43 3.56 6.31 -10.00
CA GLU A 43 4.18 7.05 -11.12
C GLU A 43 5.16 8.09 -10.57
N PRO A 44 6.29 7.66 -9.97
CA PRO A 44 7.24 8.56 -9.32
C PRO A 44 7.75 9.66 -10.25
N GLU A 45 7.99 9.37 -11.53
CA GLU A 45 8.48 10.28 -12.56
C GLU A 45 7.59 11.52 -12.78
N LYS A 46 6.31 11.46 -12.42
CA LYS A 46 5.39 12.60 -12.54
C LYS A 46 5.53 13.61 -11.40
N PHE A 47 6.09 13.20 -10.26
CA PHE A 47 6.04 13.98 -9.02
C PHE A 47 7.41 14.21 -8.38
N VAL A 48 8.39 13.35 -8.67
CA VAL A 48 9.74 13.40 -8.08
C VAL A 48 10.79 12.98 -9.11
N ASP A 49 12.02 13.45 -8.90
CA ASP A 49 13.17 12.96 -9.65
C ASP A 49 13.42 11.46 -9.38
N LEU A 50 13.65 10.67 -10.43
CA LEU A 50 13.81 9.21 -10.32
C LEU A 50 15.02 8.79 -9.48
N SER A 51 16.11 9.58 -9.50
CA SER A 51 17.29 9.29 -8.68
C SER A 51 17.00 9.54 -7.19
N ALA A 52 16.21 10.58 -6.89
CA ALA A 52 15.71 10.84 -5.54
C ALA A 52 14.73 9.76 -5.07
N TRP A 53 13.80 9.32 -5.92
CA TRP A 53 12.90 8.21 -5.64
C TRP A 53 13.67 6.91 -5.33
N THR A 54 14.67 6.58 -6.15
CA THR A 54 15.51 5.39 -5.95
C THR A 54 16.25 5.47 -4.62
N SER A 55 16.92 6.60 -4.35
CA SER A 55 17.64 6.82 -3.09
C SER A 55 16.74 6.70 -1.85
N LEU A 56 15.50 7.21 -1.93
CA LEU A 56 14.49 7.11 -0.87
C LEU A 56 14.01 5.68 -0.62
N ASN A 57 14.17 4.77 -1.58
CA ASN A 57 13.70 3.39 -1.44
C ASN A 57 14.84 2.40 -1.16
N GLU A 58 16.08 2.73 -1.51
CA GLU A 58 17.27 1.94 -1.13
C GLU A 58 17.64 2.07 0.36
N GLY A 59 17.35 3.22 0.98
CA GLY A 59 17.80 3.55 2.34
C GLY A 59 16.82 3.20 3.48
N TYR A 60 15.62 2.69 3.20
CA TYR A 60 14.59 2.42 4.21
C TYR A 60 14.51 0.95 4.59
N SER A 61 14.21 0.67 5.86
CA SER A 61 14.02 -0.69 6.39
C SER A 61 12.79 -1.41 5.82
N ASP A 62 11.83 -0.65 5.31
CA ASP A 62 10.52 -1.14 4.88
C ASP A 62 10.36 -0.92 3.37
N SER A 63 10.00 -1.99 2.66
CA SER A 63 9.80 -2.00 1.20
C SER A 63 8.61 -1.12 0.76
N LEU A 64 8.38 -0.98 -0.56
CA LEU A 64 7.20 -0.29 -1.07
C LEU A 64 5.94 -1.05 -0.67
N GLY A 65 5.95 -2.36 -0.83
CA GLY A 65 4.89 -3.25 -0.38
C GLY A 65 4.61 -3.10 1.11
N ASP A 66 5.63 -3.08 1.97
CA ASP A 66 5.46 -2.87 3.41
C ASP A 66 4.77 -1.51 3.71
N PHE A 67 5.16 -0.44 3.01
CA PHE A 67 4.55 0.87 3.18
C PHE A 67 3.06 0.84 2.79
N TYR A 68 2.72 0.37 1.59
CA TYR A 68 1.32 0.36 1.13
C TYR A 68 0.45 -0.67 1.87
N ALA A 69 1.05 -1.71 2.44
CA ALA A 69 0.35 -2.68 3.27
C ALA A 69 0.11 -2.22 4.71
N THR A 70 0.52 -1.00 5.11
CA THR A 70 0.41 -0.51 6.50
C THR A 70 -0.98 -0.73 7.11
N GLU A 71 -2.06 -0.36 6.41
CA GLU A 71 -3.43 -0.51 6.91
C GLU A 71 -3.89 -1.97 7.07
N LEU A 72 -3.24 -2.91 6.38
CA LEU A 72 -3.45 -4.35 6.55
C LEU A 72 -2.71 -4.90 7.78
N GLY A 73 -1.76 -4.14 8.33
CA GLY A 73 -0.89 -4.59 9.43
C GLY A 73 -1.45 -4.35 10.84
N TRP A 74 -2.47 -3.52 11.04
CA TRP A 74 -2.96 -3.21 12.38
C TRP A 74 -3.88 -4.29 12.96
N THR A 75 -4.12 -4.21 14.27
CA THR A 75 -5.02 -5.14 15.01
C THR A 75 -6.43 -4.58 15.22
N ASN A 76 -6.76 -3.43 14.62
CA ASN A 76 -8.08 -2.81 14.73
C ASN A 76 -9.10 -3.51 13.80
N LYS A 77 -10.40 -3.21 14.00
CA LYS A 77 -11.50 -3.84 13.25
C LYS A 77 -11.45 -3.56 11.74
N GLN A 78 -10.97 -2.39 11.32
CA GLN A 78 -10.83 -2.03 9.91
C GLN A 78 -9.76 -2.90 9.26
N SER A 79 -8.62 -3.10 9.92
CA SER A 79 -7.53 -3.92 9.40
C SER A 79 -7.88 -5.40 9.37
N VAL A 80 -8.66 -5.91 10.33
CA VAL A 80 -9.23 -7.27 10.26
C VAL A 80 -10.12 -7.39 9.02
N TYR A 81 -11.06 -6.47 8.83
CA TYR A 81 -11.92 -6.43 7.64
C TYR A 81 -11.11 -6.36 6.34
N LEU A 82 -10.09 -5.50 6.26
CA LEU A 82 -9.24 -5.39 5.08
C LEU A 82 -8.50 -6.70 4.79
N ARG A 83 -8.04 -7.44 5.80
CA ARG A 83 -7.40 -8.75 5.59
C ARG A 83 -8.37 -9.86 5.21
N ASP A 84 -9.62 -9.78 5.64
CA ASP A 84 -10.66 -10.73 5.21
C ASP A 84 -11.02 -10.53 3.73
N MET A 85 -10.89 -9.30 3.22
CA MET A 85 -11.23 -8.95 1.85
C MET A 85 -10.02 -9.02 0.90
N VAL A 86 -8.86 -8.55 1.34
CA VAL A 86 -7.64 -8.41 0.53
C VAL A 86 -6.67 -9.53 0.89
N THR A 87 -6.48 -10.47 -0.03
CA THR A 87 -5.53 -11.58 0.10
C THR A 87 -4.15 -11.20 -0.42
N GLU A 88 -4.11 -10.26 -1.37
CA GLU A 88 -2.87 -9.83 -2.03
C GLU A 88 -2.87 -8.32 -2.28
N LEU A 89 -1.74 -7.67 -2.00
CA LEU A 89 -1.47 -6.30 -2.41
C LEU A 89 -0.39 -6.31 -3.50
N ARG A 90 -0.68 -5.63 -4.62
CA ARG A 90 0.27 -5.40 -5.71
C ARG A 90 0.64 -3.94 -5.79
N VAL A 91 1.93 -3.66 -5.85
CA VAL A 91 2.45 -2.36 -6.25
C VAL A 91 2.81 -2.47 -7.73
N VAL A 92 2.23 -1.62 -8.56
CA VAL A 92 2.46 -1.63 -10.01
C VAL A 92 2.94 -0.25 -10.48
N ASP A 93 3.70 -0.22 -11.57
CA ASP A 93 4.08 1.03 -12.23
C ASP A 93 2.99 1.56 -13.19
N SER A 94 3.25 2.69 -13.86
CA SER A 94 2.36 3.30 -14.86
C SER A 94 2.00 2.38 -16.04
N THR A 95 2.79 1.33 -16.29
CA THR A 95 2.56 0.35 -17.36
C THR A 95 1.75 -0.86 -16.89
N GLY A 96 1.48 -0.97 -15.58
CA GLY A 96 0.86 -2.13 -14.96
C GLY A 96 1.86 -3.25 -14.66
N THR A 97 3.16 -3.00 -14.77
CA THR A 97 4.19 -3.98 -14.39
C THR A 97 4.24 -4.07 -12.87
N VAL A 98 4.19 -5.29 -12.34
CA VAL A 98 4.29 -5.53 -10.89
C VAL A 98 5.70 -5.23 -10.41
N VAL A 99 5.81 -4.24 -9.54
CA VAL A 99 7.04 -3.85 -8.85
C VAL A 99 7.23 -4.73 -7.61
N GLU A 100 6.15 -4.94 -6.85
CA GLU A 100 6.19 -5.73 -5.62
C GLU A 100 4.83 -6.38 -5.35
N THR A 101 4.84 -7.53 -4.68
CA THR A 101 3.62 -8.23 -4.23
C THR A 101 3.75 -8.58 -2.76
N VAL A 102 2.66 -8.38 -2.02
CA VAL A 102 2.55 -8.68 -0.59
C VAL A 102 1.37 -9.62 -0.36
N ASP A 103 1.67 -10.81 0.17
CA ASP A 103 0.66 -11.70 0.75
C ASP A 103 0.24 -11.12 2.11
N THR A 104 -1.05 -10.80 2.26
CA THR A 104 -1.55 -10.07 3.44
C THR A 104 -1.52 -10.92 4.71
N ALA A 105 -1.67 -12.25 4.58
CA ALA A 105 -1.58 -13.19 5.70
C ALA A 105 -0.13 -13.38 6.16
N ALA A 106 0.82 -13.41 5.23
CA ALA A 106 2.25 -13.40 5.54
C ALA A 106 2.68 -12.07 6.18
N TYR A 107 2.19 -10.96 5.64
CA TYR A 107 2.45 -9.63 6.17
C TYR A 107 1.92 -9.44 7.60
N GLN A 108 0.70 -9.92 7.88
CA GLN A 108 0.16 -9.93 9.23
C GLN A 108 1.07 -10.66 10.22
N ARG A 109 1.54 -11.86 9.86
CA ARG A 109 2.45 -12.65 10.70
C ARG A 109 3.79 -11.95 10.93
N LYS A 110 4.32 -11.25 9.91
CA LYS A 110 5.53 -10.44 10.03
C LYS A 110 5.35 -9.28 11.01
N LYS A 111 4.24 -8.53 10.92
CA LYS A 111 4.00 -7.33 11.74
C LYS A 111 3.47 -7.65 13.14
N ASN A 112 2.75 -8.75 13.32
CA ASN A 112 2.17 -9.17 14.59
C ASN A 112 2.50 -10.65 14.90
N PRO A 113 3.77 -10.98 15.20
CA PRO A 113 4.21 -12.38 15.38
C PRO A 113 3.63 -13.08 16.62
N GLN A 114 2.92 -12.36 17.48
CA GLN A 114 2.34 -12.87 18.72
C GLN A 114 0.85 -13.26 18.58
N PHE A 115 0.28 -13.12 17.38
CA PHE A 115 -1.10 -13.46 17.05
C PHE A 115 -1.16 -14.59 16.04
#